data_AF-A0A356EN03-F1
#
_entry.id   AF-A0A356EN03-F1
#
_cell.length_a   1.000
_cell.length_b   1.000
_cell.length_c   1.000
_cell.angle_alpha   90.00
_cell.angle_beta   90.00
_cell.angle_gamma   90.00
#
_symmetry.space_group_name_H-M   'P 1'
#
loop_
_entity.id
_entity.type
_entity.pdbx_description
1 polymer ?
#
loop_
_entity_poly.entity_id
_entity_poly.type
_entity_poly.pdbx_seq_one_letter_code
_entity_poly.pdbx_strand_id
1 'polypeptide(L)'
;MNTITLPVVVIDRKERDRVFDAGYNPQIDNYDEETFGEEFLGVCEALREVIGRHWDHGVDDDSDFFVPDEYMQNRFLCLGVSKEPMLTPSLLGLVHLTIAKIEPDYCVDVYNEWFVLKTDDGEEYPNFNVIVDKRQILLYTKSESLFKKLGIHLTDDGKGCYSYSPDTVNAPGDSARSRRSAKRRESTMDSDARRLEQKEWE
;
A
#
# COMPACT_ATOMS: atom_id res chain seq x y z
N MET A 1 -0.87 16.45 19.57
CA MET A 1 -0.70 15.48 18.48
C MET A 1 -1.01 16.22 17.19
N ASN A 2 -0.09 16.22 16.23
CA ASN A 2 -0.34 16.81 14.92
C ASN A 2 -1.19 15.84 14.11
N THR A 3 -2.41 16.23 13.79
CA THR A 3 -3.28 15.50 12.88
C THR A 3 -3.08 16.06 11.47
N ILE A 4 -2.88 15.18 10.51
CA ILE A 4 -2.90 15.50 9.08
C ILE A 4 -4.29 15.14 8.56
N THR A 5 -4.90 16.05 7.80
CA THR A 5 -6.21 15.84 7.17
C THR A 5 -6.08 16.08 5.68
N LEU A 6 -6.52 15.10 4.90
CA LEU A 6 -6.54 15.16 3.44
C LEU A 6 -7.99 15.19 2.94
N PRO A 7 -8.30 16.02 1.93
CA PRO A 7 -9.54 15.91 1.20
C PRO A 7 -9.56 14.57 0.43
N VAL A 8 -10.72 13.92 0.43
CA VAL A 8 -10.98 12.72 -0.34
C VAL A 8 -12.07 13.05 -1.37
N VAL A 9 -11.80 12.78 -2.64
CA VAL A 9 -12.75 12.98 -3.74
C VAL A 9 -13.17 11.62 -4.26
N VAL A 10 -14.47 11.31 -4.16
CA VAL A 10 -15.02 10.10 -4.77
C VAL A 10 -15.21 10.36 -6.25
N ILE A 11 -14.56 9.53 -7.08
CA ILE A 11 -14.57 9.66 -8.53
C ILE A 11 -15.29 8.47 -9.17
N ASP A 12 -15.91 8.72 -10.32
CA ASP A 12 -16.52 7.65 -11.10
C ASP A 12 -15.48 6.89 -11.94
N ARG A 13 -15.95 5.83 -12.62
CA ARG A 13 -15.09 4.99 -13.46
C ARG A 13 -14.37 5.79 -14.56
N LYS A 14 -15.08 6.74 -15.18
CA LYS A 14 -14.61 7.53 -16.32
C LYS A 14 -13.52 8.49 -15.90
N GLU A 15 -13.70 9.15 -14.76
CA GLU A 15 -12.69 10.05 -14.21
C GLU A 15 -11.46 9.26 -13.72
N ARG A 16 -11.65 8.08 -13.13
CA ARG A 16 -10.56 7.16 -12.79
C ARG A 16 -9.74 6.74 -14.02
N ASP A 17 -10.41 6.36 -15.10
CA ASP A 17 -9.74 6.01 -16.36
C ASP A 17 -8.97 7.23 -16.93
N ARG A 18 -9.58 8.43 -16.91
CA ARG A 18 -8.90 9.66 -17.31
C ARG A 18 -7.64 9.94 -16.48
N VAL A 19 -7.68 9.73 -15.17
CA VAL A 19 -6.51 9.96 -14.30
C VAL A 19 -5.38 8.99 -14.67
N PHE A 20 -5.69 7.72 -14.93
CA PHE A 20 -4.68 6.75 -15.37
C PHE A 20 -4.12 7.04 -16.76
N ASP A 21 -4.97 7.46 -17.70
CA ASP A 21 -4.55 7.84 -19.05
C ASP A 21 -3.65 9.09 -19.04
N ALA A 22 -4.02 10.10 -18.25
CA ALA A 22 -3.20 11.31 -18.09
C ALA A 22 -1.85 10.97 -17.43
N GLY A 23 -1.88 10.07 -16.44
CA GLY A 23 -0.75 9.83 -15.55
C GLY A 23 -0.57 10.96 -14.54
N TYR A 24 -0.02 10.63 -13.38
CA TYR A 24 0.44 11.61 -12.40
C TYR A 24 1.96 11.47 -12.24
N ASN A 25 2.69 12.20 -13.06
CA ASN A 25 4.11 12.48 -12.83
C ASN A 25 4.51 13.65 -13.73
N PRO A 26 4.28 14.91 -13.30
CA PRO A 26 4.46 16.10 -14.13
C PRO A 26 5.92 16.38 -14.53
N GLN A 27 6.89 15.54 -14.15
CA GLN A 27 8.32 15.77 -14.39
C GLN A 27 9.02 14.72 -15.26
N ILE A 28 8.37 13.62 -15.66
CA ILE A 28 9.02 12.56 -16.47
C ILE A 28 9.50 13.09 -17.82
N ASP A 29 8.82 14.08 -18.41
CA ASP A 29 9.18 14.60 -19.74
C ASP A 29 10.54 15.35 -19.76
N ASN A 30 11.11 15.72 -18.60
CA ASN A 30 12.40 16.44 -18.50
C ASN A 30 13.44 15.71 -17.63
N TYR A 31 13.13 14.52 -17.15
CA TYR A 31 14.04 13.73 -16.32
C TYR A 31 14.89 12.80 -17.18
N ASP A 32 16.15 12.66 -16.82
CA ASP A 32 16.97 11.57 -17.35
C ASP A 32 16.40 10.22 -16.87
N GLU A 33 16.28 9.26 -17.77
CA GLU A 33 15.58 7.98 -17.51
C GLU A 33 16.27 7.16 -16.41
N GLU A 34 17.61 7.16 -16.38
CA GLU A 34 18.40 6.44 -15.38
C GLU A 34 18.19 7.06 -13.99
N THR A 35 18.28 8.39 -13.91
CA THR A 35 18.05 9.14 -12.66
C THR A 35 16.62 8.95 -12.14
N PHE A 36 15.62 9.01 -13.03
CA PHE A 36 14.22 8.79 -12.66
C PHE A 36 14.00 7.36 -12.16
N GLY A 37 14.60 6.37 -12.85
CA GLY A 37 14.54 4.97 -12.45
C GLY A 37 15.10 4.75 -11.04
N GLU A 38 16.29 5.28 -10.75
CA GLU A 38 16.89 5.17 -9.40
C GLU A 38 16.02 5.82 -8.32
N GLU A 39 15.51 7.03 -8.56
CA GLU A 39 14.62 7.72 -7.61
C GLU A 39 13.32 6.94 -7.39
N PHE A 40 12.67 6.49 -8.46
CA PHE A 40 11.43 5.72 -8.39
C PHE A 40 11.63 4.42 -7.59
N LEU A 41 12.71 3.69 -7.87
CA LEU A 41 13.07 2.47 -7.15
C LEU A 41 13.30 2.76 -5.66
N GLY A 42 13.99 3.86 -5.33
CA GLY A 42 14.17 4.30 -3.95
C GLY A 42 12.85 4.58 -3.23
N VAL A 43 11.86 5.16 -3.91
CA VAL A 43 10.53 5.37 -3.32
C VAL A 43 9.76 4.05 -3.15
N CYS A 44 9.85 3.13 -4.11
CA CYS A 44 9.28 1.79 -3.97
C CYS A 44 9.87 1.06 -2.76
N GLU A 45 11.19 1.11 -2.56
CA GLU A 45 11.85 0.54 -1.39
C GLU A 45 11.39 1.18 -0.09
N ALA A 46 11.26 2.51 -0.04
CA ALA A 46 10.74 3.21 1.12
C ALA A 46 9.31 2.78 1.47
N LEU A 47 8.43 2.62 0.47
CA LEU A 47 7.07 2.10 0.66
C LEU A 47 7.10 0.67 1.20
N ARG A 48 7.90 -0.22 0.59
CA ARG A 48 8.07 -1.61 1.03
C ARG A 48 8.55 -1.68 2.48
N GLU A 49 9.53 -0.87 2.88
CA GLU A 49 10.04 -0.85 4.24
C GLU A 49 8.97 -0.35 5.23
N VAL A 50 8.34 0.80 4.93
CA VAL A 50 7.38 1.43 5.82
C VAL A 50 6.16 0.54 6.05
N ILE A 51 5.57 0.03 4.97
CA ILE A 51 4.39 -0.84 5.01
C ILE A 51 4.77 -2.23 5.54
N GLY A 52 5.97 -2.72 5.17
CA GLY A 52 6.52 -4.00 5.60
C GLY A 52 6.71 -4.14 7.12
N ARG A 53 6.72 -3.01 7.86
CA ARG A 53 6.69 -3.00 9.33
C ARG A 53 5.38 -3.49 9.93
N HIS A 54 4.30 -3.48 9.14
CA HIS A 54 2.94 -3.79 9.58
C HIS A 54 2.40 -5.06 8.91
N TRP A 55 2.78 -5.31 7.67
CA TRP A 55 2.28 -6.40 6.84
C TRP A 55 3.42 -7.10 6.08
N ASP A 56 3.19 -8.31 5.61
CA ASP A 56 4.19 -9.09 4.87
C ASP A 56 4.18 -8.72 3.38
N HIS A 57 5.32 -8.27 2.87
CA HIS A 57 5.55 -8.02 1.45
C HIS A 57 5.96 -9.30 0.73
N GLY A 58 5.45 -9.50 -0.48
CA GLY A 58 5.98 -10.49 -1.42
C GLY A 58 5.11 -10.64 -2.66
N VAL A 59 5.50 -11.61 -3.49
CA VAL A 59 4.90 -11.91 -4.81
C VAL A 59 4.07 -13.20 -4.80
N ASP A 60 3.99 -13.85 -3.65
CA ASP A 60 3.23 -15.09 -3.48
C ASP A 60 1.81 -14.79 -2.98
N ASP A 61 0.91 -15.78 -3.13
CA ASP A 61 -0.49 -15.70 -2.68
C ASP A 61 -0.62 -15.51 -1.16
N ASP A 62 0.46 -15.79 -0.42
CA ASP A 62 0.52 -15.66 1.03
C ASP A 62 0.95 -14.27 1.50
N SER A 63 1.41 -13.40 0.60
CA SER A 63 1.80 -12.04 0.93
C SER A 63 0.58 -11.17 1.21
N ASP A 64 0.73 -10.22 2.15
CA ASP A 64 -0.33 -9.28 2.46
C ASP A 64 -0.43 -8.21 1.35
N PHE A 65 0.72 -7.73 0.83
CA PHE A 65 0.81 -6.74 -0.25
C PHE A 65 1.99 -6.94 -1.21
N PHE A 66 1.90 -6.25 -2.33
CA PHE A 66 2.93 -6.16 -3.36
C PHE A 66 3.19 -4.70 -3.78
N VAL A 67 4.46 -4.34 -3.99
CA VAL A 67 4.87 -3.05 -4.58
C VAL A 67 5.75 -3.36 -5.78
N PRO A 68 5.26 -3.23 -7.03
CA PRO A 68 6.08 -3.44 -8.22
C PRO A 68 7.09 -2.31 -8.42
N ASP A 69 8.19 -2.63 -9.09
CA ASP A 69 9.27 -1.70 -9.45
C ASP A 69 9.29 -1.34 -10.96
N GLU A 70 8.16 -1.56 -11.64
CA GLU A 70 8.04 -1.39 -13.09
C GLU A 70 7.86 0.09 -13.50
N TYR A 71 8.86 0.94 -13.21
CA TYR A 71 8.83 2.38 -13.48
C TYR A 71 8.66 2.73 -14.97
N MET A 72 9.06 1.83 -15.88
CA MET A 72 8.88 2.00 -17.33
C MET A 72 7.43 1.77 -17.79
N GLN A 73 6.64 1.02 -17.01
CA GLN A 73 5.28 0.63 -17.38
C GLN A 73 4.24 1.45 -16.61
N ASN A 74 4.56 1.82 -15.37
CA ASN A 74 3.63 2.46 -14.47
C ASN A 74 3.92 3.95 -14.35
N ARG A 75 2.90 4.76 -14.64
CA ARG A 75 2.95 6.22 -14.43
C ARG A 75 2.74 6.64 -12.98
N PHE A 76 2.44 5.67 -12.11
CA PHE A 76 2.21 5.81 -10.68
C PHE A 76 3.14 4.88 -9.93
N LEU A 77 3.43 5.20 -8.67
CA LEU A 77 3.84 4.16 -7.73
C LEU A 77 2.63 3.27 -7.45
N CYS A 78 2.85 1.97 -7.32
CA CYS A 78 1.78 1.00 -7.19
C CYS A 78 1.88 0.26 -5.85
N LEU A 79 0.75 0.09 -5.17
CA LEU A 79 0.61 -0.72 -3.97
C LEU A 79 -0.59 -1.66 -4.13
N GLY A 80 -0.30 -2.91 -4.51
CA GLY A 80 -1.28 -3.97 -4.58
C GLY A 80 -1.62 -4.51 -3.20
N VAL A 81 -2.90 -4.49 -2.84
CA VAL A 81 -3.43 -5.09 -1.62
C VAL A 81 -3.98 -6.47 -1.92
N SER A 82 -3.42 -7.49 -1.28
CA SER A 82 -3.77 -8.90 -1.51
C SER A 82 -4.64 -9.49 -0.40
N LYS A 83 -4.62 -8.91 0.81
CA LYS A 83 -5.41 -9.40 1.95
C LYS A 83 -6.27 -8.33 2.62
N GLU A 84 -7.54 -8.65 2.87
CA GLU A 84 -8.51 -7.71 3.44
C GLU A 84 -8.08 -7.10 4.79
N PRO A 85 -7.38 -7.82 5.69
CA PRO A 85 -6.84 -7.24 6.93
C PRO A 85 -5.85 -6.07 6.76
N MET A 86 -5.41 -5.77 5.54
CA MET A 86 -4.64 -4.56 5.25
C MET A 86 -5.49 -3.31 5.11
N LEU A 87 -6.76 -3.46 4.73
CA LEU A 87 -7.71 -2.36 4.55
C LEU A 87 -8.08 -1.78 5.92
N THR A 88 -7.18 -0.98 6.45
CA THR A 88 -7.24 -0.39 7.78
C THR A 88 -7.09 1.13 7.70
N PRO A 89 -7.51 1.87 8.73
CA PRO A 89 -7.34 3.32 8.74
C PRO A 89 -5.88 3.76 8.71
N SER A 90 -4.91 2.90 9.03
CA SER A 90 -3.49 3.24 9.02
C SER A 90 -2.85 3.17 7.64
N LEU A 91 -3.43 2.40 6.70
CA LEU A 91 -2.81 2.12 5.39
C LEU A 91 -2.55 3.40 4.59
N LEU A 92 -3.57 4.21 4.36
CA LEU A 92 -3.45 5.44 3.57
C LEU A 92 -2.52 6.46 4.23
N GLY A 93 -2.48 6.48 5.57
CA GLY A 93 -1.62 7.36 6.35
C GLY A 93 -0.15 6.96 6.26
N LEU A 94 0.16 5.66 6.23
CA LEU A 94 1.52 5.16 5.96
C LEU A 94 1.97 5.51 4.54
N VAL A 95 1.11 5.29 3.54
CA VAL A 95 1.37 5.66 2.14
C VAL A 95 1.63 7.15 2.02
N HIS A 96 0.68 7.99 2.47
CA HIS A 96 0.81 9.44 2.39
C HIS A 96 2.04 9.95 3.14
N LEU A 97 2.29 9.47 4.37
CA LEU A 97 3.45 9.92 5.15
C LEU A 97 4.79 9.60 4.48
N THR A 98 4.85 8.50 3.71
CA THR A 98 6.05 8.10 2.97
C THR A 98 6.29 9.08 1.82
N ILE A 99 5.30 9.30 0.97
CA ILE A 99 5.46 10.15 -0.23
C ILE A 99 5.48 11.65 0.09
N ALA A 100 4.85 12.09 1.19
CA ALA A 100 4.79 13.51 1.57
C ALA A 100 6.16 14.14 1.87
N LYS A 101 7.20 13.32 2.08
CA LYS A 101 8.56 13.77 2.43
C LYS A 101 9.54 13.75 1.24
N ILE A 102 9.10 13.27 0.09
CA ILE A 102 9.95 12.99 -1.07
C ILE A 102 9.62 14.00 -2.17
N GLU A 103 10.64 14.53 -2.83
CA GLU A 103 10.48 15.29 -4.08
C GLU A 103 11.03 14.43 -5.23
N PRO A 104 10.40 14.41 -6.42
CA PRO A 104 9.20 15.17 -6.81
C PRO A 104 7.88 14.68 -6.16
N ASP A 105 6.77 15.40 -6.40
CA ASP A 105 5.41 15.02 -5.97
C ASP A 105 4.97 13.69 -6.63
N TYR A 106 5.23 12.56 -5.97
CA TYR A 106 4.74 11.24 -6.38
C TYR A 106 3.27 11.01 -6.02
N CYS A 107 2.63 10.14 -6.80
CA CYS A 107 1.31 9.59 -6.51
C CYS A 107 1.36 8.06 -6.41
N VAL A 108 0.62 7.51 -5.46
CA VAL A 108 0.53 6.06 -5.24
C VAL A 108 -0.88 5.58 -5.56
N ASP A 109 -1.03 4.63 -6.48
CA ASP A 109 -2.27 3.86 -6.64
C ASP A 109 -2.26 2.69 -5.66
N VAL A 110 -3.20 2.71 -4.71
CA VAL A 110 -3.49 1.59 -3.83
C VAL A 110 -4.69 0.84 -4.41
N TYR A 111 -4.49 -0.39 -4.85
CA TYR A 111 -5.47 -1.14 -5.63
C TYR A 111 -5.63 -2.58 -5.15
N ASN A 112 -6.69 -3.25 -5.62
CA ASN A 112 -6.88 -4.68 -5.43
C ASN A 112 -5.90 -5.45 -6.34
N GLU A 113 -4.87 -6.07 -5.76
CA GLU A 113 -3.86 -6.82 -6.52
C GLU A 113 -4.53 -7.97 -7.28
N TRP A 114 -4.37 -7.98 -8.61
CA TRP A 114 -4.82 -9.03 -9.54
C TRP A 114 -6.24 -9.58 -9.33
N PHE A 115 -7.15 -8.80 -8.73
CA PHE A 115 -8.50 -9.24 -8.36
C PHE A 115 -8.54 -10.42 -7.37
N VAL A 116 -7.42 -10.73 -6.70
CA VAL A 116 -7.32 -11.86 -5.76
C VAL A 116 -7.64 -11.49 -4.32
N LEU A 117 -7.86 -10.20 -4.03
CA LEU A 117 -8.31 -9.80 -2.70
C LEU A 117 -9.63 -10.50 -2.36
N LYS A 118 -9.57 -11.41 -1.39
CA LYS A 118 -10.75 -12.07 -0.84
C LYS A 118 -11.19 -11.43 0.46
N THR A 119 -12.49 -11.35 0.66
CA THR A 119 -13.09 -11.06 1.96
C THR A 119 -12.85 -12.20 2.96
N ASP A 120 -13.04 -11.94 4.26
CA ASP A 120 -12.89 -12.94 5.32
C ASP A 120 -13.75 -14.21 5.12
N ASP A 121 -14.86 -14.11 4.38
CA ASP A 121 -15.75 -15.21 4.00
C ASP A 121 -15.37 -15.90 2.66
N GLY A 122 -14.31 -15.43 1.99
CA GLY A 122 -13.73 -16.03 0.80
C GLY A 122 -14.26 -15.50 -0.53
N GLU A 123 -15.17 -14.52 -0.52
CA GLU A 123 -15.70 -13.86 -1.72
C GLU A 123 -14.69 -12.86 -2.31
N GLU A 124 -14.81 -12.56 -3.61
CA GLU A 124 -13.99 -11.54 -4.25
C GLU A 124 -14.35 -10.14 -3.74
N TYR A 125 -13.34 -9.39 -3.30
CA TYR A 125 -13.53 -8.01 -2.86
C TYR A 125 -13.78 -7.11 -4.08
N PRO A 126 -14.79 -6.21 -4.04
CA PRO A 126 -15.08 -5.33 -5.17
C PRO A 126 -13.89 -4.45 -5.56
N ASN A 127 -13.68 -4.29 -6.87
CA ASN A 127 -12.59 -3.46 -7.39
C ASN A 127 -12.62 -2.03 -6.85
N PHE A 128 -11.44 -1.52 -6.53
CA PHE A 128 -11.20 -0.16 -6.11
C PHE A 128 -9.83 0.33 -6.60
N ASN A 129 -9.69 1.65 -6.67
CA ASN A 129 -8.41 2.36 -6.83
C ASN A 129 -8.42 3.54 -5.86
N VAL A 130 -7.39 3.66 -5.03
CA VAL A 130 -7.19 4.79 -4.12
C VAL A 130 -5.90 5.47 -4.52
N ILE A 131 -6.02 6.60 -5.19
CA ILE A 131 -4.87 7.39 -5.66
C ILE A 131 -4.54 8.39 -4.55
N VAL A 132 -3.37 8.23 -3.94
CA VAL A 132 -2.89 9.07 -2.83
C VAL A 132 -1.78 9.97 -3.35
N ASP A 133 -1.96 11.28 -3.21
CA ASP A 133 -0.93 12.30 -3.46
C ASP A 133 -0.72 13.17 -2.20
N LYS A 134 0.27 14.07 -2.22
CA LYS A 134 0.60 14.91 -1.05
C LYS A 134 -0.52 15.85 -0.57
N ARG A 135 -1.54 16.08 -1.39
CA ARG A 135 -2.56 17.13 -1.23
C ARG A 135 -3.96 16.55 -1.07
N GLN A 136 -4.22 15.36 -1.61
CA GLN A 136 -5.55 14.77 -1.66
C GLN A 136 -5.52 13.24 -1.86
N ILE A 137 -6.70 12.65 -1.77
CA ILE A 137 -6.95 11.25 -2.11
C ILE A 137 -8.09 11.22 -3.14
N LEU A 138 -7.89 10.55 -4.26
CA LEU A 138 -8.96 10.21 -5.19
C LEU A 138 -9.37 8.77 -4.99
N LEU A 139 -10.67 8.50 -4.87
CA LEU A 139 -11.19 7.17 -4.58
C LEU A 139 -12.22 6.76 -5.61
N TYR A 140 -11.93 5.68 -6.32
CA TYR A 140 -12.90 4.91 -7.06
C TYR A 140 -13.16 3.60 -6.31
N THR A 141 -14.42 3.29 -6.00
CA THR A 141 -14.80 2.03 -5.38
C THR A 141 -16.24 1.65 -5.72
N LYS A 142 -16.49 0.34 -5.82
CA LYS A 142 -17.86 -0.22 -5.85
C LYS A 142 -18.35 -0.66 -4.47
N SER A 143 -17.51 -0.57 -3.44
CA SER A 143 -17.77 -1.04 -2.08
C SER A 143 -17.93 0.14 -1.12
N GLU A 144 -19.12 0.32 -0.56
CA GLU A 144 -19.34 1.27 0.53
C GLU A 144 -18.60 0.88 1.82
N SER A 145 -18.31 -0.40 2.00
CA SER A 145 -17.58 -0.87 3.19
C SER A 145 -16.12 -0.42 3.20
N LEU A 146 -15.55 -0.11 2.03
CA LEU A 146 -14.17 0.35 1.90
C LEU A 146 -13.94 1.68 2.62
N PHE A 147 -14.90 2.62 2.55
CA PHE A 147 -14.79 3.90 3.25
C PHE A 147 -14.58 3.70 4.74
N LYS A 148 -15.40 2.83 5.35
CA LYS A 148 -15.32 2.54 6.78
C LYS A 148 -14.02 1.84 7.15
N LYS A 149 -13.57 0.87 6.34
CA LYS A 149 -12.33 0.13 6.55
C LYS A 149 -11.09 1.04 6.51
N LEU A 150 -11.06 1.97 5.56
CA LEU A 150 -9.96 2.94 5.41
C LEU A 150 -10.09 4.16 6.32
N GLY A 151 -11.14 4.26 7.15
CA GLY A 151 -11.36 5.40 8.03
C GLY A 151 -11.66 6.70 7.29
N ILE A 152 -12.26 6.61 6.09
CA ILE A 152 -12.69 7.77 5.30
C ILE A 152 -14.08 8.18 5.77
N HIS A 153 -14.22 9.46 6.09
CA HIS A 153 -15.49 10.07 6.46
C HIS A 153 -16.06 10.83 5.28
N LEU A 154 -17.27 10.48 4.85
CA LEU A 154 -18.00 11.22 3.81
C LEU A 154 -18.97 12.21 4.45
N THR A 155 -19.05 13.41 3.90
CA THR A 155 -20.09 14.40 4.18
C THR A 155 -21.29 14.18 3.25
N ASP A 156 -22.43 14.77 3.63
CA ASP A 156 -23.69 14.63 2.88
C ASP A 156 -23.62 15.18 1.44
N ASP A 157 -22.65 16.05 1.13
CA ASP A 157 -22.39 16.58 -0.21
C ASP A 157 -21.36 15.75 -1.01
N GLY A 158 -21.01 14.55 -0.54
CA GLY A 158 -20.12 13.61 -1.23
C GLY A 158 -18.63 13.96 -1.15
N LYS A 159 -18.26 14.98 -0.37
CA LYS A 159 -16.87 15.28 -0.06
C LYS A 159 -16.38 14.35 1.05
N GLY A 160 -15.23 13.74 0.86
CA GLY A 160 -14.63 12.91 1.89
C GLY A 160 -13.50 13.64 2.61
N CYS A 161 -13.17 13.17 3.79
CA CYS A 161 -11.91 13.48 4.45
C CYS A 161 -11.29 12.22 5.05
N TYR A 162 -9.97 12.20 5.03
CA TYR A 162 -9.16 11.20 5.70
C TYR A 162 -8.24 11.92 6.68
N SER A 163 -8.23 11.49 7.94
CA SER A 163 -7.38 12.11 8.97
C SER A 163 -6.57 11.06 9.68
N TYR A 164 -5.30 11.37 9.91
CA TYR A 164 -4.40 10.48 10.64
C TYR A 164 -3.37 11.25 11.45
N SER A 165 -2.85 10.60 12.50
CA SER A 165 -1.72 11.08 13.28
C SER A 165 -0.46 10.32 12.83
N PRO A 166 0.62 11.01 12.39
CA PRO A 166 1.88 10.36 12.01
C PRO A 166 2.44 9.43 13.10
N ASP A 167 2.28 9.81 14.37
CA ASP A 167 2.77 9.00 15.50
C ASP A 167 1.99 7.69 15.64
N THR A 168 0.69 7.74 15.34
CA THR A 168 -0.22 6.59 15.47
C THR A 168 -0.04 5.61 14.33
N VAL A 169 0.08 6.09 13.09
CA VAL A 169 0.20 5.20 11.92
C VAL A 169 1.55 4.48 11.87
N ASN A 170 2.63 5.09 12.38
CA ASN A 170 3.95 4.46 12.45
C ASN A 170 4.12 3.41 13.55
N ALA A 171 3.18 3.32 14.50
CA ALA A 171 3.26 2.34 15.57
C ALA A 171 2.90 0.95 15.00
N PRO A 172 3.83 -0.04 15.00
CA PRO A 172 3.51 -1.38 14.53
C PRO A 172 2.38 -1.95 15.39
N GLY A 173 1.31 -2.44 14.76
CA GLY A 173 0.21 -3.09 15.47
C GLY A 173 0.68 -4.36 16.19
N ASP A 174 -0.02 -4.75 17.26
CA ASP A 174 0.31 -5.97 18.03
C ASP A 174 0.32 -7.25 17.18
N SER A 175 -0.50 -7.28 16.12
CA SER A 175 -0.55 -8.38 15.15
C SER A 175 0.76 -8.53 14.35
N ALA A 176 1.38 -7.41 13.94
CA ALA A 176 2.63 -7.42 13.19
C ALA A 176 3.81 -7.93 14.04
N ARG A 177 3.83 -7.58 15.33
CA ARG A 177 4.82 -8.09 16.29
C ARG A 177 4.67 -9.61 16.51
N SER A 178 3.43 -10.09 16.59
CA SER A 178 3.14 -11.51 16.77
C SER A 178 3.52 -12.34 15.54
N ARG A 179 3.18 -11.88 14.32
CA ARG A 179 3.52 -12.58 13.06
C ARG A 179 5.03 -12.66 12.84
N ARG A 180 5.78 -11.57 13.02
CA ARG A 180 7.25 -11.60 12.93
C ARG A 180 7.89 -12.55 13.94
N SER A 181 7.32 -12.63 15.14
CA SER A 181 7.77 -13.59 16.16
C SER A 181 7.49 -15.04 15.75
N ALA A 182 6.35 -15.31 15.11
CA ALA A 182 6.01 -16.63 14.57
C ALA A 182 6.92 -17.03 13.41
N LYS A 183 7.09 -16.15 12.40
CA LYS A 183 7.94 -16.40 11.22
C LYS A 183 9.41 -16.61 11.60
N ARG A 184 9.92 -15.87 12.59
CA ARG A 184 11.27 -16.06 13.14
C ARG A 184 11.43 -17.39 13.89
N ARG A 185 10.38 -17.86 14.57
CA ARG A 185 10.40 -19.19 15.22
C ARG A 185 10.41 -20.30 14.17
N GLU A 186 9.60 -20.17 13.13
CA GLU A 186 9.53 -21.13 12.02
C GLU A 186 10.85 -21.23 11.25
N SER A 187 11.50 -20.11 10.94
CA SER A 187 12.83 -20.11 10.31
C SER A 187 13.92 -20.72 11.20
N THR A 188 13.80 -20.56 12.53
CA THR A 188 14.73 -21.17 13.48
C THR A 188 14.52 -22.69 13.55
N MET A 189 13.26 -23.13 13.56
CA MET A 189 12.92 -24.55 13.54
C MET A 189 13.37 -25.25 12.24
N ASP A 190 13.22 -24.62 11.08
CA ASP A 190 13.72 -25.17 9.81
C ASP A 190 15.27 -25.23 9.80
N SER A 191 15.94 -24.23 10.38
CA SER A 191 17.40 -24.26 10.53
C SER A 191 17.89 -25.36 11.49
N ASP A 192 17.16 -25.61 12.59
CA ASP A 192 17.48 -26.65 13.55
C ASP A 192 17.17 -28.05 13.00
N ALA A 193 16.08 -28.20 12.22
CA ALA A 193 15.74 -29.44 11.54
C ALA A 193 16.81 -29.84 10.52
N ARG A 194 17.24 -28.90 9.66
CA ARG A 194 18.34 -29.14 8.70
C ARG A 194 19.66 -29.48 9.38
N ARG A 195 19.92 -28.88 10.55
CA ARG A 195 21.14 -29.13 11.33
C ARG A 195 21.11 -30.49 12.07
N LEU A 196 19.92 -30.97 12.42
CA LEU A 196 19.73 -32.32 12.98
C LEU A 196 19.86 -33.39 11.90
N GLU A 197 19.28 -33.17 10.71
CA GLU A 197 19.49 -34.07 9.56
C GLU A 197 20.97 -34.17 9.23
N GLN A 198 21.72 -33.06 9.18
CA GLN A 198 23.15 -33.08 8.85
C GLN A 198 24.03 -33.85 9.85
N LYS A 199 23.58 -34.02 11.10
CA LYS A 199 24.27 -34.81 12.14
C LYS A 199 23.98 -36.31 12.09
N GLU A 200 22.90 -36.75 11.44
CA GLU A 200 22.61 -38.18 11.28
C GLU A 200 23.41 -38.82 10.13
N TRP A 201 24.11 -38.00 9.33
CA TRP A 201 24.92 -38.45 8.19
C TRP A 201 26.45 -38.36 8.43
N GLU A 202 26.89 -38.03 9.64
CA GLU A 202 28.30 -38.11 10.11
C GLU A 202 28.51 -39.32 11.04
#